data_AF-A0AB39SE99-F1
#
_entry.id   AF-A0AB39SE99-F1
#
_cell.length_a   1.000
_cell.length_b   1.000
_cell.length_c   1.000
_cell.angle_alpha   90.00
_cell.angle_beta   90.00
_cell.angle_gamma   90.00
#
_symmetry.space_group_name_H-M   'P 1'
#
loop_
_entity.id
_entity.type
_entity.pdbx_description
1 polymer ?
#
loop_
_entity_poly.entity_id
_entity_poly.type
_entity_poly.pdbx_seq_one_letter_code
_entity_poly.pdbx_strand_id
1 'polypeptide(L)'
;MVEQVEPGTLVHDPQARKVGEYRGKAGPYAMLRPLGGGREWQADPALIRAATPEERLSAEVKAVNYRSGNATAAGHQGDEVSRPPVPVPDCATCGDLAVRRDDARTRCDGTDETDANVLLRRHLRAAHGGTPTRRRIFRYVPYTIMQDATAEPEYEARCVSGAEADCGAGSGPRSDPADVEEWQRRHTQETRHTRYRRNFADYAGMEPPC
;
A
#
# COMPACT_ATOMS: atom_id res chain seq x y z
N MET A 1 14.97 28.60 16.86
CA MET A 1 13.52 28.59 16.59
C MET A 1 13.15 27.15 16.30
N VAL A 2 12.45 26.49 17.22
CA VAL A 2 12.13 25.06 17.09
C VAL A 2 10.86 24.96 16.28
N GLU A 3 10.95 24.44 15.05
CA GLU A 3 9.80 24.17 14.20
C GLU A 3 8.80 23.33 15.00
N GLN A 4 7.66 23.92 15.30
CA GLN A 4 6.58 23.25 16.02
C GLN A 4 5.91 22.33 15.01
N VAL A 5 6.35 21.07 14.98
CA VAL A 5 5.66 20.02 14.23
C VAL A 5 4.21 19.98 14.71
N GLU A 6 3.27 20.14 13.79
CA GLU A 6 1.85 20.13 14.14
C GLU A 6 1.39 18.71 14.49
N PRO A 7 0.54 18.54 15.52
CA PRO A 7 -0.08 17.25 15.82
C PRO A 7 -0.80 16.68 14.58
N GLY A 8 -0.59 15.40 14.29
CA GLY A 8 -1.06 14.75 13.06
C GLY A 8 0.00 14.65 11.96
N THR A 9 1.13 15.37 12.07
CA THR A 9 2.21 15.30 11.09
C THR A 9 2.95 13.96 11.16
N LEU A 10 3.21 13.35 9.99
CA LEU A 10 4.04 12.15 9.91
C LEU A 10 5.52 12.52 9.96
N VAL A 11 6.21 12.02 10.99
CA VAL A 11 7.64 12.24 11.21
C VAL A 11 8.39 10.92 11.21
N HIS A 12 9.61 10.96 10.69
CA HIS A 12 10.56 9.87 10.76
C HIS A 12 11.46 10.07 11.99
N ASP A 13 11.49 9.06 12.85
CA ASP A 13 12.44 8.98 13.96
C ASP A 13 13.67 8.15 13.53
N PRO A 14 14.85 8.76 13.38
CA PRO A 14 16.05 8.04 12.97
C PRO A 14 16.56 7.06 14.04
N GLN A 15 16.26 7.29 15.33
CA GLN A 15 16.70 6.38 16.38
C GLN A 15 15.94 5.06 16.36
N ALA A 16 14.61 5.11 16.27
CA ALA A 16 13.80 3.91 16.15
C ALA A 16 13.61 3.42 14.70
N ARG A 17 14.18 4.14 13.72
CA ARG A 17 14.12 3.85 12.27
C ARG A 17 12.70 3.57 11.78
N LYS A 18 11.75 4.40 12.21
CA LYS A 18 10.33 4.22 11.90
C LYS A 18 9.59 5.55 11.83
N VAL A 19 8.51 5.57 11.06
CA VAL A 19 7.62 6.72 10.91
C VAL A 19 6.45 6.62 11.90
N GLY A 20 6.09 7.74 12.50
CA GLY A 20 4.93 7.88 13.36
C GLY A 20 4.20 9.20 13.16
N GLU A 21 2.92 9.21 13.54
CA GLU A 21 2.13 10.43 13.70
C GLU A 21 2.58 11.15 14.97
N TYR A 22 3.01 12.41 14.83
CA TYR A 22 3.32 13.26 15.96
C TYR A 22 2.04 13.62 16.73
N ARG A 23 2.00 13.34 18.03
CA ARG A 23 0.84 13.59 18.90
C ARG A 23 0.99 14.82 19.77
N GLY A 24 2.20 15.35 19.91
CA GLY A 24 2.53 16.45 20.83
C GLY A 24 3.80 16.17 21.62
N LYS A 25 4.10 17.04 22.60
CA LYS A 25 5.23 16.86 23.51
C LYS A 25 4.75 16.32 24.86
N ALA A 26 5.52 15.42 25.44
CA ALA A 26 5.38 14.98 26.83
C ALA A 26 6.73 15.24 27.54
N GLY A 27 6.81 16.36 28.25
CA GLY A 27 8.07 16.82 28.82
C GLY A 27 9.12 17.15 27.73
N PRO A 28 10.37 16.69 27.85
CA PRO A 28 11.40 16.96 26.85
C PRO A 28 11.26 16.12 25.57
N TYR A 29 10.36 15.13 25.54
CA TYR A 29 10.23 14.19 24.43
C TYR A 29 9.02 14.48 23.54
N ALA A 30 9.17 14.19 22.25
CA ALA A 30 8.07 14.10 21.30
C ALA A 30 7.35 12.76 21.45
N MET A 31 6.02 12.77 21.46
CA MET A 31 5.20 11.56 21.48
C MET A 31 4.77 11.19 20.07
N LEU A 32 5.15 10.00 19.63
CA LEU A 32 4.86 9.47 18.30
C LEU A 32 3.97 8.23 18.39
N ARG A 33 3.00 8.15 17.49
CA ARG A 33 2.05 7.03 17.39
C ARG A 33 2.21 6.27 16.07
N PRO A 34 2.21 4.93 16.06
CA PRO A 34 2.26 4.18 14.81
C PRO A 34 0.94 4.28 14.04
N LEU A 35 1.00 4.39 12.71
CA LEU A 35 -0.17 4.51 11.81
C LEU A 35 -1.11 3.28 11.81
N GLY A 36 -0.57 2.10 12.13
CA GLY A 36 -1.34 0.84 12.20
C GLY A 36 -2.01 0.59 13.55
N GLY A 37 -1.78 1.46 14.54
CA GLY A 37 -1.97 1.13 15.95
C GLY A 37 -0.74 0.43 16.56
N GLY A 38 -0.78 0.21 17.87
CA GLY A 38 0.34 -0.31 18.66
C GLY A 38 0.88 0.71 19.65
N ARG A 39 2.00 0.38 20.29
CA ARG A 39 2.56 1.17 21.39
C ARG A 39 3.15 2.49 20.90
N GLU A 40 2.63 3.59 21.43
CA GLU A 40 3.21 4.93 21.29
C GLU A 40 4.63 4.96 21.86
N TRP A 41 5.50 5.78 21.28
CA TRP A 41 6.88 5.89 21.73
C TRP A 41 7.33 7.34 21.84
N GLN A 42 8.31 7.54 22.70
CA GLN A 42 8.99 8.82 22.89
C GLN A 42 10.15 8.91 21.90
N ALA A 43 10.30 10.06 21.26
CA ALA A 43 11.41 10.38 20.37
C ALA A 43 12.02 11.72 20.76
N ASP A 44 13.29 11.91 20.43
CA ASP A 44 13.96 13.18 20.65
C ASP A 44 13.45 14.23 19.64
N PRO A 45 12.86 15.35 20.10
CA PRO A 45 12.27 16.34 19.21
C PRO A 45 13.30 17.05 18.31
N ALA A 46 14.59 17.01 18.64
CA ALA A 46 15.65 17.60 17.82
C ALA A 46 16.15 16.64 16.72
N LEU A 47 15.87 15.34 16.85
CA LEU A 47 16.29 14.32 15.87
C LEU A 47 15.18 13.93 14.90
N ILE A 48 13.91 14.16 15.25
CA ILE A 48 12.78 13.85 14.38
C ILE A 48 12.71 14.84 13.20
N ARG A 49 12.37 14.32 12.02
CA ARG A 49 12.14 15.14 10.81
C ARG A 49 10.84 14.76 10.11
N ALA A 50 10.33 15.63 9.25
CA ALA A 50 9.24 15.28 8.36
C ALA A 50 9.59 14.03 7.55
N ALA A 51 8.64 13.09 7.47
CA ALA A 51 8.81 11.87 6.68
C ALA A 51 8.76 12.20 5.18
N THR A 52 9.60 11.55 4.37
CA THR A 52 9.56 11.65 2.90
C THR A 52 8.30 10.96 2.35
N PRO A 53 7.87 11.25 1.10
CA PRO A 53 6.72 10.58 0.50
C PRO A 53 6.83 9.04 0.52
N GLU A 54 8.02 8.51 0.23
CA GLU A 54 8.29 7.07 0.24
C GLU A 54 8.19 6.47 1.64
N GLU A 55 8.74 7.15 2.66
CA GLU A 55 8.67 6.73 4.05
C GLU A 55 7.22 6.71 4.56
N ARG A 56 6.41 7.68 4.14
CA ARG A 56 4.96 7.73 4.44
C ARG A 56 4.24 6.53 3.81
N LEU A 57 4.41 6.30 2.51
CA LEU A 57 3.79 5.18 1.79
C LEU A 57 4.20 3.82 2.38
N SER A 58 5.48 3.65 2.70
CA SER A 58 5.99 2.44 3.35
C SER A 58 5.36 2.23 4.73
N ALA A 59 5.22 3.31 5.53
CA ALA A 59 4.58 3.25 6.84
C ALA A 59 3.07 2.95 6.75
N GLU A 60 2.38 3.48 5.74
CA GLU A 60 0.98 3.15 5.46
C GLU A 60 0.80 1.70 5.04
N VAL A 61 1.65 1.17 4.15
CA VAL A 61 1.65 -0.25 3.79
C VAL A 61 1.90 -1.13 5.01
N LYS A 62 2.86 -0.74 5.86
CA LYS A 62 3.12 -1.43 7.14
C LYS A 62 1.91 -1.37 8.07
N ALA A 63 1.20 -0.26 8.12
CA ALA A 63 -0.02 -0.10 8.90
C ALA A 63 -1.16 -1.00 8.38
N VAL A 64 -1.34 -1.09 7.06
CA VAL A 64 -2.29 -2.03 6.44
C VAL A 64 -1.92 -3.47 6.77
N ASN A 65 -0.66 -3.86 6.63
CA ASN A 65 -0.20 -5.22 6.98
C ASN A 65 -0.39 -5.56 8.46
N TYR A 66 -0.17 -4.58 9.33
CA TYR A 66 -0.38 -4.71 10.77
C TYR A 66 -1.87 -4.89 11.06
N ARG A 67 -2.75 -4.04 10.49
CA ARG A 67 -4.20 -4.16 10.65
C ARG A 67 -4.73 -5.46 10.06
N SER A 68 -4.29 -5.88 8.87
CA SER A 68 -4.69 -7.17 8.27
C SER A 68 -4.23 -8.35 9.13
N GLY A 69 -3.04 -8.27 9.72
CA GLY A 69 -2.58 -9.26 10.69
C GLY A 69 -3.36 -9.29 11.97
N ASN A 70 -3.67 -8.11 12.49
CA ASN A 70 -4.39 -7.97 13.73
C ASN A 70 -5.89 -8.22 13.54
N ALA A 71 -6.45 -8.04 12.35
CA ALA A 71 -7.83 -8.41 12.01
C ALA A 71 -7.94 -9.92 11.80
N THR A 72 -6.94 -10.57 11.21
CA THR A 72 -6.86 -12.05 11.26
C THR A 72 -6.67 -12.54 12.69
N ALA A 73 -5.91 -11.82 13.53
CA ALA A 73 -5.78 -12.15 14.95
C ALA A 73 -7.08 -11.92 15.75
N ALA A 74 -7.73 -10.78 15.60
CA ALA A 74 -8.92 -10.41 16.36
C ALA A 74 -10.18 -11.14 15.86
N GLY A 75 -10.24 -11.53 14.59
CA GLY A 75 -11.34 -12.32 14.03
C GLY A 75 -11.17 -13.84 14.14
N HIS A 76 -9.95 -14.35 14.38
CA HIS A 76 -9.69 -15.80 14.44
C HIS A 76 -9.04 -16.28 15.74
N GLN A 77 -8.49 -15.44 16.62
CA GLN A 77 -7.92 -15.96 17.87
C GLN A 77 -9.00 -16.34 18.89
N GLY A 78 -10.18 -15.72 18.83
CA GLY A 78 -11.34 -16.16 19.61
C GLY A 78 -12.03 -17.36 18.97
N ASP A 79 -12.24 -17.33 17.65
CA ASP A 79 -13.03 -18.33 16.92
C ASP A 79 -12.23 -19.61 16.59
N GLU A 80 -10.99 -19.51 16.13
CA GLU A 80 -10.17 -20.66 15.68
C GLU A 80 -9.53 -21.43 16.84
N VAL A 81 -9.20 -20.75 17.96
CA VAL A 81 -8.69 -21.40 19.18
C VAL A 81 -9.83 -22.10 19.93
N SER A 82 -11.05 -21.53 19.91
CA SER A 82 -12.24 -22.14 20.51
C SER A 82 -12.85 -23.23 19.62
N ARG A 83 -12.75 -23.10 18.29
CA ARG A 83 -13.26 -24.10 17.35
C ARG A 83 -12.40 -25.37 17.40
N PRO A 84 -13.00 -26.54 17.66
CA PRO A 84 -12.27 -27.79 17.67
C PRO A 84 -11.66 -28.09 16.29
N PRO A 85 -10.36 -28.44 16.18
CA PRO A 85 -9.72 -28.85 14.93
C PRO A 85 -10.43 -30.05 14.28
N VAL A 86 -10.59 -30.01 12.95
CA VAL A 86 -11.25 -31.09 12.18
C VAL A 86 -10.21 -32.12 11.76
N PRO A 87 -10.42 -33.43 12.02
CA PRO A 87 -9.52 -34.48 11.57
C PRO A 87 -9.56 -34.63 10.04
N VAL A 88 -8.40 -34.92 9.43
CA VAL A 88 -8.33 -35.27 8.00
C VAL A 88 -8.90 -36.68 7.83
N PRO A 89 -9.83 -36.91 6.89
CA PRO A 89 -10.34 -38.24 6.59
C PRO A 89 -9.19 -39.20 6.24
N ASP A 90 -9.31 -40.46 6.67
CA ASP A 90 -8.32 -41.53 6.40
C ASP A 90 -6.95 -41.36 7.11
N CYS A 91 -6.75 -40.33 7.93
CA CYS A 91 -5.58 -40.25 8.80
C CYS A 91 -5.86 -40.87 10.18
N ALA A 92 -5.21 -42.00 10.46
CA ALA A 92 -5.35 -42.72 11.74
C ALA A 92 -5.11 -41.81 12.95
N THR A 93 -3.96 -41.12 12.99
CA THR A 93 -3.60 -40.20 14.11
C THR A 93 -4.63 -39.08 14.31
N CYS A 94 -5.21 -38.55 13.22
CA CYS A 94 -6.28 -37.56 13.32
C CYS A 94 -7.54 -38.17 13.93
N GLY A 95 -7.90 -39.39 13.54
CA GLY A 95 -9.02 -40.15 14.08
C GLY A 95 -8.87 -40.43 15.58
N ASP A 96 -7.71 -40.93 16.00
CA ASP A 96 -7.42 -41.23 17.42
C ASP A 96 -7.57 -39.99 18.31
N LEU A 97 -7.04 -38.85 17.89
CA LEU A 97 -7.14 -37.59 18.64
C LEU A 97 -8.57 -37.03 18.65
N ALA A 98 -9.35 -37.27 17.59
CA ALA A 98 -10.76 -36.89 17.56
C ALA A 98 -11.61 -37.76 18.49
N VAL A 99 -11.32 -39.06 18.59
CA VAL A 99 -11.95 -39.98 19.55
C VAL A 99 -11.61 -39.59 20.99
N ARG A 100 -10.33 -39.32 21.30
CA ARG A 100 -9.93 -38.86 22.64
C ARG A 100 -10.67 -37.60 23.07
N ARG A 101 -10.86 -36.64 22.15
CA ARG A 101 -11.64 -35.43 22.41
C ARG A 101 -13.11 -35.72 22.71
N ASP A 102 -13.73 -36.65 21.97
CA ASP A 102 -15.13 -37.03 22.17
C ASP A 102 -15.35 -37.76 23.50
N ASP A 103 -14.42 -38.65 23.85
CA ASP A 103 -14.37 -39.29 25.17
C ASP A 103 -14.26 -38.24 26.27
N ALA A 104 -13.29 -37.32 26.16
CA ALA A 104 -13.09 -36.21 27.10
C ALA A 104 -14.35 -35.36 27.30
N ARG A 105 -15.14 -35.12 26.24
CA ARG A 105 -16.43 -34.42 26.35
C ARG A 105 -17.48 -35.25 27.08
N THR A 106 -17.58 -36.54 26.76
CA THR A 106 -18.54 -37.46 27.41
C THR A 106 -18.29 -37.55 28.91
N ARG A 107 -17.03 -37.51 29.34
CA ARG A 107 -16.62 -37.47 30.76
C ARG A 107 -16.49 -36.05 31.35
N CYS A 108 -16.79 -35.01 30.59
CA CYS A 108 -16.68 -33.60 30.99
C CYS A 108 -15.29 -33.17 31.50
N ASP A 109 -14.21 -33.69 30.91
CA ASP A 109 -12.81 -33.39 31.26
C ASP A 109 -12.22 -32.32 30.32
N GLY A 110 -12.41 -31.06 30.66
CA GLY A 110 -12.02 -29.93 29.81
C GLY A 110 -10.50 -29.79 29.59
N THR A 111 -9.68 -30.30 30.52
CA THR A 111 -8.22 -30.32 30.37
C THR A 111 -7.81 -31.30 29.28
N ASP A 112 -8.37 -32.51 29.30
CA ASP A 112 -8.07 -33.53 28.29
C ASP A 112 -8.63 -33.14 26.91
N GLU A 113 -9.81 -32.52 26.87
CA GLU A 113 -10.35 -31.95 25.62
C GLU A 113 -9.38 -30.92 25.02
N THR A 114 -8.81 -30.05 25.86
CA THR A 114 -7.85 -29.03 25.43
C THR A 114 -6.54 -29.67 24.94
N ASP A 115 -6.01 -30.67 25.65
CA ASP A 115 -4.80 -31.40 25.25
C ASP A 115 -4.99 -32.11 23.89
N ALA A 116 -6.11 -32.82 23.71
CA ALA A 116 -6.45 -33.48 22.45
C ALA A 116 -6.52 -32.47 21.28
N ASN A 117 -7.11 -31.29 21.50
CA ASN A 117 -7.14 -30.22 20.50
C ASN A 117 -5.75 -29.65 20.20
N VAL A 118 -4.90 -29.47 21.21
CA VAL A 118 -3.50 -28.99 21.03
C VAL A 118 -2.69 -30.00 20.23
N LEU A 119 -2.78 -31.29 20.58
CA LEU A 119 -2.08 -32.37 19.90
C LEU A 119 -2.56 -32.53 18.45
N LEU A 120 -3.88 -32.43 18.20
CA LEU A 120 -4.42 -32.50 16.84
C LEU A 120 -3.93 -31.33 15.97
N ARG A 121 -3.92 -30.10 16.50
CA ARG A 121 -3.35 -28.93 15.80
C ARG A 121 -1.84 -29.06 15.54
N ARG A 122 -1.09 -29.73 16.43
CA ARG A 122 0.33 -30.01 16.23
C ARG A 122 0.52 -31.03 15.11
N HIS A 123 -0.25 -32.11 15.11
CA HIS A 123 -0.19 -33.15 14.09
C HIS A 123 -0.58 -32.61 12.70
N LEU A 124 -1.70 -31.87 12.60
CA LEU A 124 -2.15 -31.26 11.34
C LEU A 124 -1.08 -30.35 10.71
N ARG A 125 -0.34 -29.59 11.53
CA ARG A 125 0.78 -28.75 11.05
C ARG A 125 1.98 -29.58 10.57
N ALA A 126 2.29 -30.67 11.27
CA ALA A 126 3.46 -31.50 10.98
C ALA A 126 3.25 -32.45 9.79
N ALA A 127 2.07 -33.09 9.70
CA ALA A 127 1.79 -34.17 8.76
C ALA A 127 0.91 -33.77 7.57
N HIS A 128 0.04 -32.77 7.75
CA HIS A 128 -0.96 -32.39 6.74
C HIS A 128 -0.78 -30.99 6.19
N GLY A 129 0.21 -30.24 6.66
CA GLY A 129 0.53 -28.90 6.17
C GLY A 129 -0.72 -28.07 5.95
N GLY A 130 -1.48 -27.80 7.03
CA GLY A 130 -2.75 -27.07 6.92
C GLY A 130 -2.61 -25.87 5.99
N THR A 131 -3.58 -25.68 5.09
CA THR A 131 -3.56 -24.62 4.08
C THR A 131 -3.20 -23.30 4.79
N PRO A 132 -2.02 -22.72 4.55
CA PRO A 132 -1.68 -21.47 5.22
C PRO A 132 -2.78 -20.49 4.81
N THR A 133 -3.47 -19.91 5.80
CA THR A 133 -4.33 -18.77 5.53
C THR A 133 -3.45 -17.78 4.79
N ARG A 134 -3.74 -17.54 3.51
CA ARG A 134 -2.85 -16.80 2.61
C ARG A 134 -2.91 -15.34 3.07
N ARG A 135 -2.14 -15.00 4.10
CA ARG A 135 -2.06 -13.65 4.62
C ARG A 135 -1.41 -12.82 3.53
N ARG A 136 -2.21 -12.02 2.85
CA ARG A 136 -1.73 -11.08 1.84
C ARG A 136 -0.89 -10.04 2.57
N ILE A 137 0.42 -10.08 2.33
CA ILE A 137 1.36 -9.07 2.80
C ILE A 137 1.58 -8.11 1.62
N PHE A 138 1.22 -6.86 1.81
CA PHE A 138 1.48 -5.80 0.87
C PHE A 138 2.93 -5.33 1.03
N ARG A 139 3.64 -5.06 -0.07
CA ARG A 139 4.99 -4.50 -0.04
C ARG A 139 5.00 -3.22 -0.84
N TYR A 140 5.50 -2.14 -0.24
CA TYR A 140 5.80 -0.93 -0.99
C TYR A 140 6.99 -1.20 -1.91
N VAL A 141 6.82 -0.87 -3.19
CA VAL A 141 7.85 -0.97 -4.23
C VAL A 141 7.91 0.39 -4.92
N PRO A 142 8.99 1.18 -4.72
CA PRO A 142 9.12 2.48 -5.37
C PRO A 142 9.44 2.29 -6.86
N TYR A 143 8.48 2.60 -7.73
CA TYR A 143 8.74 2.69 -9.16
C TYR A 143 9.25 4.08 -9.53
N THR A 144 10.20 4.13 -10.47
CA THR A 144 10.66 5.37 -11.06
C THR A 144 10.02 5.54 -12.43
N ILE A 145 9.40 6.70 -12.67
CA ILE A 145 8.87 7.09 -13.98
C ILE A 145 10.03 7.67 -14.78
N MET A 146 10.34 7.10 -15.94
CA MET A 146 11.34 7.62 -16.87
C MET A 146 10.72 7.88 -18.23
N GLN A 147 11.23 8.88 -18.95
CA GLN A 147 10.89 9.07 -20.37
C GLN A 147 11.37 7.88 -21.19
N ASP A 148 10.51 7.35 -22.05
CA ASP A 148 10.82 6.29 -22.98
C ASP A 148 11.58 6.87 -24.18
N ALA A 149 12.88 6.64 -24.22
CA ALA A 149 13.74 7.16 -25.28
C ALA A 149 13.55 6.46 -26.64
N THR A 150 12.74 5.40 -26.70
CA THR A 150 12.49 4.64 -27.95
C THR A 150 11.24 5.09 -28.68
N ALA A 151 10.34 5.78 -28.00
CA ALA A 151 9.13 6.33 -28.57
C ALA A 151 9.35 7.77 -29.04
N GLU A 152 8.90 8.06 -30.26
CA GLU A 152 8.95 9.41 -30.80
C GLU A 152 7.85 10.29 -30.15
N PRO A 153 8.17 11.52 -29.71
CA PRO A 153 7.18 12.41 -29.14
C PRO A 153 6.19 12.91 -30.20
N GLU A 154 4.97 13.23 -29.78
CA GLU A 154 3.92 13.75 -30.65
C GLU A 154 3.58 15.19 -30.30
N TYR A 155 3.45 16.02 -31.34
CA TYR A 155 3.11 17.43 -31.27
C TYR A 155 1.80 17.67 -32.02
N GLU A 156 0.89 18.42 -31.40
CA GLU A 156 -0.34 18.87 -32.05
C GLU A 156 -0.62 20.33 -31.67
N ALA A 157 -1.24 21.09 -32.57
CA ALA A 157 -1.89 22.34 -32.21
C ALA A 157 -3.35 22.37 -32.65
N ARG A 158 -4.17 23.08 -31.87
CA ARG A 158 -5.54 23.44 -32.18
C ARG A 158 -5.70 24.95 -32.16
N CYS A 159 -6.32 25.50 -33.20
CA CYS A 159 -6.70 26.90 -33.26
C CYS A 159 -7.82 27.16 -32.26
N VAL A 160 -7.53 28.03 -31.28
CA VAL A 160 -8.47 28.47 -30.24
C VAL A 160 -8.89 29.92 -30.38
N SER A 161 -8.86 30.40 -31.63
CA SER A 161 -9.32 31.73 -32.00
C SER A 161 -10.78 31.69 -32.39
N GLY A 162 -11.50 32.76 -32.09
CA GLY A 162 -12.93 32.93 -32.39
C GLY A 162 -13.60 33.75 -31.29
N ALA A 163 -14.55 34.61 -31.68
CA ALA A 163 -15.18 35.54 -30.74
C ALA A 163 -16.33 34.88 -29.94
N GLU A 164 -17.10 34.01 -30.60
CA GLU A 164 -18.26 33.32 -30.00
C GLU A 164 -18.03 31.82 -29.81
N ALA A 165 -17.35 31.20 -30.78
CA ALA A 165 -16.94 29.80 -30.71
C ALA A 165 -15.51 29.65 -31.21
N ASP A 166 -14.82 28.70 -30.58
CA ASP A 166 -13.47 28.31 -30.92
C ASP A 166 -13.42 27.73 -32.35
N CYS A 167 -12.51 28.22 -33.19
CA CYS A 167 -12.36 27.76 -34.58
C CYS A 167 -12.15 26.25 -34.66
N GLY A 168 -11.42 25.66 -33.71
CA GLY A 168 -11.29 24.21 -33.55
C GLY A 168 -10.44 23.50 -34.59
N ALA A 169 -9.98 24.17 -35.66
CA ALA A 169 -9.08 23.61 -36.66
C ALA A 169 -7.79 23.09 -35.99
N GLY A 170 -7.29 21.92 -36.40
CA GLY A 170 -6.11 21.29 -35.80
C GLY A 170 -5.06 20.86 -36.83
N SER A 171 -3.80 20.81 -36.40
CA SER A 171 -2.68 20.32 -37.22
C SER A 171 -2.72 18.80 -37.43
N GLY A 172 -3.43 18.08 -36.56
CA GLY A 172 -3.23 16.66 -36.30
C GLY A 172 -1.90 16.38 -35.59
N PRO A 173 -1.66 15.12 -35.18
CA PRO A 173 -0.40 14.71 -34.58
C PRO A 173 0.76 14.79 -35.60
N ARG A 174 1.91 15.28 -35.14
CA ARG A 174 3.16 15.44 -35.90
C ARG A 174 4.34 14.95 -35.06
N SER A 175 5.36 14.39 -35.71
CA SER A 175 6.58 13.95 -35.05
C SER A 175 7.59 15.09 -34.83
N ASP A 176 7.47 16.20 -35.59
CA ASP A 176 8.35 17.37 -35.48
C ASP A 176 7.54 18.64 -35.11
N PRO A 177 8.03 19.46 -34.16
CA PRO A 177 7.34 20.68 -33.77
C PRO A 177 7.27 21.73 -34.90
N ALA A 178 8.22 21.73 -35.85
CA ALA A 178 8.24 22.69 -36.95
C ALA A 178 7.07 22.48 -37.93
N ASP A 179 6.60 21.25 -38.10
CA ASP A 179 5.40 20.94 -38.91
C ASP A 179 4.15 21.57 -38.30
N VAL A 180 4.05 21.55 -36.96
CA VAL A 180 2.94 22.19 -36.23
C VAL A 180 3.01 23.71 -36.38
N GLU A 181 4.22 24.29 -36.31
CA GLU A 181 4.43 25.72 -36.50
C GLU A 181 4.16 26.16 -37.94
N GLU A 182 4.52 25.35 -38.94
CA GLU A 182 4.16 25.59 -40.33
C GLU A 182 2.64 25.61 -40.52
N TRP A 183 1.93 24.63 -39.95
CA TRP A 183 0.47 24.62 -39.96
C TRP A 183 -0.13 25.88 -39.32
N GLN A 184 0.39 26.32 -38.17
CA GLN A 184 -0.07 27.55 -37.51
C GLN A 184 0.16 28.78 -38.38
N ARG A 185 1.34 28.89 -39.02
CA ARG A 185 1.65 30.01 -39.93
C ARG A 185 0.68 30.04 -41.10
N ARG A 186 0.44 28.90 -41.76
CA ARG A 186 -0.50 28.79 -42.88
C ARG A 186 -1.92 29.14 -42.45
N HIS A 187 -2.41 28.57 -41.36
CA HIS A 187 -3.75 28.84 -40.84
C HIS A 187 -3.95 30.31 -40.45
N THR A 188 -2.93 30.94 -39.84
CA THR A 188 -2.95 32.38 -39.51
C THR A 188 -3.05 33.23 -40.78
N GLN A 189 -2.33 32.87 -41.85
CA GLN A 189 -2.38 33.61 -43.11
C GLN A 189 -3.76 33.54 -43.77
N GLU A 190 -4.39 32.36 -43.71
CA GLU A 190 -5.70 32.11 -44.32
C GLU A 190 -6.86 32.73 -43.52
N THR A 191 -6.81 32.64 -42.19
CA THR A 191 -7.96 32.93 -41.32
C THR A 191 -7.79 34.15 -40.42
N ARG A 192 -6.57 34.70 -40.34
CA ARG A 192 -6.16 35.77 -39.38
C ARG A 192 -6.32 35.39 -37.91
N HIS A 193 -6.57 34.12 -37.61
CA HIS A 193 -6.56 33.59 -36.26
C HIS A 193 -5.13 33.57 -35.70
N THR A 194 -4.96 34.00 -34.45
CA THR A 194 -3.64 34.21 -33.83
C THR A 194 -3.45 33.47 -32.50
N ARG A 195 -4.50 32.83 -31.99
CA ARG A 195 -4.50 32.08 -30.73
C ARG A 195 -4.58 30.58 -30.97
N TYR A 196 -3.63 29.84 -30.40
CA TYR A 196 -3.48 28.39 -30.58
C TYR A 196 -3.20 27.70 -29.24
N ARG A 197 -3.78 26.51 -29.02
CA ARG A 197 -3.42 25.58 -27.95
C ARG A 197 -2.47 24.53 -28.52
N ARG A 198 -1.31 24.33 -27.89
CA ARG A 198 -0.36 23.27 -28.26
C ARG A 198 -0.49 22.09 -27.28
N ASN A 199 -0.37 20.88 -27.81
CA ASN A 199 -0.27 19.64 -27.07
C ASN A 199 1.09 19.00 -27.38
N PHE A 200 1.75 18.49 -26.35
CA PHE A 200 2.98 17.71 -26.43
C PHE A 200 2.76 16.43 -25.65
N ALA A 201 2.91 15.29 -26.32
CA ALA A 201 2.82 13.98 -25.70
C ALA A 201 4.19 13.29 -25.83
N ASP A 202 4.66 12.81 -24.68
CA ASP A 202 5.84 11.99 -24.55
C ASP A 202 5.43 10.68 -23.84
N TYR A 203 6.21 9.64 -24.07
CA TYR A 203 5.93 8.31 -23.54
C TYR A 203 6.80 8.04 -22.33
N ALA A 204 6.25 7.40 -21.30
CA ALA A 204 6.98 7.11 -20.07
C ALA A 204 6.95 5.62 -19.72
N GLY A 205 8.12 5.09 -19.34
CA GLY A 205 8.31 3.77 -18.76
C GLY A 205 8.28 3.81 -17.22
N MET A 206 7.98 2.66 -16.62
CA MET A 206 7.98 2.45 -15.17
C MET A 206 9.03 1.40 -14.83
N GLU A 207 10.13 1.80 -14.19
CA GLU A 207 11.19 0.88 -13.80
C GLU A 207 11.04 0.46 -12.34
N PRO A 208 11.08 -0.86 -12.03
CA PRO A 208 11.21 -1.32 -10.67
C PRO A 208 12.60 -0.98 -10.11
N PRO A 209 12.74 -0.89 -8.77
CA PRO A 209 14.05 -0.69 -8.16
C PRO A 209 14.93 -1.94 -8.39
N CYS A 210 16.23 -1.72 -8.60
CA CYS A 210 17.24 -2.77 -8.77
C CYS A 210 17.48 -3.61 -7.51
#